data_AF-A0A1S8X8K7-F1
#
_entry.id   AF-A0A1S8X8K7-F1
#
_cell.length_a   1.000
_cell.length_b   1.000
_cell.length_c   1.000
_cell.angle_alpha   90.00
_cell.angle_beta   90.00
_cell.angle_gamma   90.00
#
_symmetry.space_group_name_H-M   'P 1'
#
loop_
_entity.id
_entity.type
_entity.pdbx_description
1 polymer ?
#
loop_
_entity_poly.entity_id
_entity_poly.type
_entity_poly.pdbx_seq_one_letter_code
_entity_poly.pdbx_strand_id
1 'polypeptide(L)'
;MNHSMTTMLMVLSFITTLGSSLYIYFTPHSTESLSARLFAFFLFAFSTGLGFGPLLRVVSIINPETIPTALLGAAVIFVSFSLASLFTRKRYYLYLGALLMSAMSMLATFSFMNLFMRSPAIYQAELYIGLMLFCGFVVFDTQMIVEKRKCGDTDFICRREFVPTLFLLDH
;
A
#
# COMPACT_ATOMS: atom_id res chain seq x y z
N MET A 1 -2.51 23.87 21.16
CA MET A 1 -3.56 23.02 20.56
C MET A 1 -4.12 22.17 21.69
N ASN A 2 -5.33 22.44 22.17
CA ASN A 2 -5.91 21.74 23.32
C ASN A 2 -5.99 20.24 23.04
N HIS A 3 -5.71 19.38 24.02
CA HIS A 3 -5.82 17.92 23.89
C HIS A 3 -7.19 17.47 23.36
N SER A 4 -8.25 18.19 23.74
CA SER A 4 -9.62 17.99 23.23
C SER A 4 -9.74 18.27 21.72
N MET A 5 -9.02 19.26 21.19
CA MET A 5 -9.06 19.58 19.76
C MET A 5 -8.33 18.52 18.91
N THR A 6 -7.23 17.96 19.43
CA THR A 6 -6.51 16.88 18.73
C THR A 6 -7.30 15.58 18.64
N THR A 7 -8.04 15.22 19.69
CA THR A 7 -8.85 14.00 19.69
C THR A 7 -10.07 14.13 18.77
N MET A 8 -10.72 15.30 18.74
CA MET A 8 -11.81 15.59 17.81
C MET A 8 -11.35 15.49 16.34
N LEU A 9 -10.16 16.02 16.03
CA LEU A 9 -9.58 15.90 14.69
C LEU A 9 -9.26 14.44 14.32
N MET A 10 -8.76 13.63 15.26
CA MET A 10 -8.51 12.21 15.01
C MET A 10 -9.81 11.45 14.71
N VAL A 11 -10.85 11.64 15.54
CA VAL A 11 -12.14 10.98 15.35
C VAL A 11 -12.76 11.39 14.01
N LEU A 12 -12.73 12.68 13.68
CA LEU A 12 -13.20 13.17 12.38
C LEU A 12 -12.43 12.54 11.23
N SER A 13 -11.09 12.53 11.30
CA SER A 13 -10.25 11.91 10.26
C SER A 13 -10.51 10.40 10.11
N PHE A 14 -10.77 9.70 11.21
CA PHE A 14 -11.10 8.29 11.17
C PHE A 14 -12.44 8.03 10.47
N ILE A 15 -13.47 8.80 10.82
CA ILE A 15 -14.80 8.70 10.19
C ILE A 15 -14.71 9.04 8.70
N THR A 16 -13.99 10.11 8.34
CA THR A 16 -13.81 10.51 6.93
C THR A 16 -13.02 9.47 6.14
N THR A 17 -11.97 8.87 6.72
CA THR A 17 -11.18 7.79 6.08
C THR A 17 -12.04 6.55 5.83
N LEU A 18 -12.83 6.13 6.82
CA LEU A 18 -13.75 5.01 6.66
C LEU A 18 -14.82 5.31 5.59
N GLY A 19 -15.47 6.47 5.68
CA GLY A 19 -16.52 6.87 4.73
C GLY A 19 -16.02 6.94 3.28
N SER A 20 -14.86 7.53 3.06
CA SER A 20 -14.24 7.61 1.71
C SER A 20 -13.81 6.24 1.17
N SER A 21 -13.28 5.36 2.02
CA SER A 21 -12.92 3.99 1.59
C SER A 21 -14.13 3.16 1.17
N LEU A 22 -15.23 3.24 1.95
CA LEU A 22 -16.49 2.56 1.62
C LEU A 22 -17.10 3.14 0.34
N TYR A 23 -17.04 4.46 0.16
CA TYR A 23 -17.51 5.12 -1.06
C TYR A 23 -16.79 4.61 -2.31
N ILE A 24 -15.46 4.46 -2.25
CA ILE A 24 -14.68 3.90 -3.36
C ILE A 24 -15.03 2.44 -3.62
N TYR A 25 -15.30 1.66 -2.56
CA TYR A 25 -15.67 0.24 -2.68
C TYR A 25 -17.04 0.03 -3.33
N PHE A 26 -18.05 0.83 -2.96
CA PHE A 26 -19.41 0.68 -3.48
C PHE A 26 -19.64 1.32 -4.86
N THR A 27 -18.80 2.27 -5.27
CA THR A 27 -18.98 2.97 -6.54
C THR A 27 -18.52 2.10 -7.73
N PRO A 28 -19.42 1.72 -8.65
CA PRO A 28 -19.06 0.95 -9.84
C PRO A 28 -18.13 1.74 -10.76
N HIS A 29 -17.27 1.03 -11.49
CA HIS A 29 -16.29 1.63 -12.38
C HIS A 29 -16.97 2.20 -13.62
N SER A 30 -17.12 3.52 -13.68
CA SER A 30 -17.60 4.26 -14.84
C SER A 30 -16.70 5.47 -15.11
N THR A 31 -16.59 5.88 -16.38
CA THR A 31 -15.81 7.06 -16.80
C THR A 31 -16.40 8.36 -16.24
N GLU A 32 -17.72 8.42 -16.10
CA GLU A 32 -18.47 9.55 -15.52
C GLU A 32 -18.19 9.73 -14.01
N SER A 33 -17.94 8.63 -13.28
CA SER A 33 -17.68 8.65 -11.83
C SER A 33 -16.19 8.76 -11.46
N LEU A 34 -15.30 8.87 -12.46
CA LEU A 34 -13.86 8.94 -12.24
C LEU A 34 -13.47 10.15 -11.38
N SER A 35 -14.03 11.33 -11.68
CA SER A 35 -13.74 12.57 -10.94
C SER A 35 -14.16 12.46 -9.48
N ALA A 36 -15.33 11.87 -9.20
CA ALA A 36 -15.81 11.65 -7.84
C ALA A 36 -14.94 10.63 -7.08
N ARG A 37 -14.48 9.57 -7.76
CA ARG A 37 -13.58 8.56 -7.16
C ARG A 37 -12.19 9.12 -6.88
N LEU A 38 -11.66 9.95 -7.76
CA LEU A 38 -10.39 10.66 -7.53
C LEU A 38 -10.52 11.62 -6.36
N PHE A 39 -11.60 12.40 -6.28
CA PHE A 39 -11.86 13.27 -5.14
C PHE A 39 -11.95 12.47 -3.82
N ALA A 40 -12.69 11.35 -3.82
CA ALA A 40 -12.77 10.46 -2.66
C ALA A 40 -11.40 9.87 -2.28
N PHE A 41 -10.55 9.54 -3.26
CA PHE A 41 -9.18 9.07 -3.02
C PHE A 41 -8.30 10.16 -2.41
N PHE A 42 -8.37 11.40 -2.90
CA PHE A 42 -7.65 12.53 -2.30
C PHE A 42 -8.13 12.79 -0.88
N LEU A 43 -9.44 12.74 -0.64
CA LEU A 43 -10.02 12.89 0.69
C LEU A 43 -9.55 11.78 1.63
N PHE A 44 -9.55 10.54 1.17
CA PHE A 44 -9.02 9.38 1.89
C PHE A 44 -7.54 9.57 2.26
N ALA A 45 -6.70 9.94 1.29
CA ALA A 45 -5.27 10.13 1.48
C ALA A 45 -4.96 11.29 2.44
N PHE A 46 -5.65 12.43 2.27
CA PHE A 46 -5.50 13.58 3.15
C PHE A 46 -5.93 13.25 4.58
N SER A 47 -7.06 12.57 4.75
CA SER A 47 -7.59 12.19 6.05
C SER A 47 -6.69 11.18 6.77
N THR A 48 -6.17 10.19 6.05
CA THR A 48 -5.17 9.24 6.58
C THR A 48 -3.89 9.98 7.00
N GLY A 49 -3.45 10.98 6.21
CA GLY A 49 -2.32 11.85 6.55
C GLY A 49 -2.52 12.61 7.86
N LEU A 50 -3.71 13.18 8.09
CA LEU A 50 -4.06 13.82 9.35
C LEU A 50 -4.03 12.84 10.53
N GLY A 51 -4.43 11.58 10.29
CA GLY A 51 -4.37 10.49 11.27
C GLY A 51 -2.95 10.17 11.76
N PHE A 52 -1.93 10.37 10.93
CA PHE A 52 -0.52 10.22 11.33
C PHE A 52 0.00 11.37 12.21
N GLY A 53 -0.70 12.50 12.30
CA GLY A 53 -0.26 13.68 13.04
C GLY A 53 0.22 13.45 14.49
N PRO A 54 -0.48 12.65 15.32
CA PRO A 54 -0.04 12.34 16.69
C PRO A 54 1.24 11.50 16.71
N LEU A 55 1.37 10.53 15.80
CA LEU A 55 2.56 9.70 15.68
C LEU A 55 3.77 10.56 15.26
N LEU A 56 3.60 11.43 14.28
CA LEU A 56 4.64 12.37 13.86
C LEU A 56 5.04 13.33 14.97
N ARG A 57 4.10 13.75 15.84
CA ARG A 57 4.42 14.57 17.02
C ARG A 57 5.30 13.81 18.01
N VAL A 58 5.00 12.54 18.29
CA VAL A 58 5.83 11.70 19.17
C VAL A 58 7.24 11.54 18.58
N VAL A 59 7.34 11.23 17.29
CA VAL A 59 8.64 11.10 16.61
C VAL A 59 9.41 12.43 16.61
N SER A 60 8.72 13.55 16.38
CA SER A 60 9.32 14.89 16.37
C SER A 60 9.90 15.28 17.73
N ILE A 61 9.34 14.80 18.84
CA ILE A 61 9.87 15.02 20.20
C ILE A 61 11.13 14.17 20.43
N ILE A 62 11.19 12.97 19.85
CA ILE A 62 12.34 12.06 20.00
C ILE A 62 13.50 12.53 19.13
N ASN A 63 13.28 12.63 17.81
CA ASN A 63 14.26 13.07 16.83
C ASN A 63 13.54 13.70 15.61
N PRO A 64 13.62 15.02 15.41
CA PRO A 64 12.90 15.70 14.32
C PRO A 64 13.45 15.37 12.93
N GLU A 65 14.74 15.00 12.82
CA GLU A 65 15.38 14.65 11.55
C GLU A 65 14.89 13.31 10.96
N THR A 66 14.30 12.44 11.78
CA THR A 66 13.78 11.14 11.35
C THR A 66 12.62 11.28 10.37
N ILE A 67 11.81 12.32 10.50
CA ILE A 67 10.63 12.53 9.65
C ILE A 67 11.03 12.80 8.18
N PRO A 68 11.85 13.83 7.87
CA PRO A 68 12.25 14.09 6.50
C PRO A 68 13.14 12.98 5.92
N THR A 69 14.01 12.36 6.74
CA THR A 69 14.86 11.25 6.28
C THR A 69 14.06 10.00 5.93
N ALA A 70 13.05 9.63 6.73
CA ALA A 70 12.15 8.53 6.41
C ALA A 70 11.32 8.80 5.14
N LEU A 71 10.85 10.04 4.95
CA LEU A 71 10.12 10.44 3.74
C LEU A 71 11.00 10.34 2.49
N LEU A 72 12.23 10.89 2.55
CA LEU A 72 13.18 10.81 1.44
C LEU A 72 13.60 9.37 1.16
N GLY A 73 13.86 8.57 2.20
CA GLY A 73 14.18 7.16 2.07
C GLY A 73 13.06 6.37 1.38
N ALA A 74 11.81 6.57 1.81
CA ALA A 74 10.64 5.97 1.17
C ALA A 74 10.50 6.39 -0.30
N ALA A 75 10.73 7.68 -0.62
CA ALA A 75 10.68 8.18 -1.99
C ALA A 75 11.79 7.57 -2.86
N VAL A 76 13.03 7.47 -2.37
CA VAL A 76 14.16 6.87 -3.08
C VAL A 76 13.91 5.39 -3.34
N ILE A 77 13.45 4.64 -2.33
CA ILE A 77 13.08 3.23 -2.47
C ILE A 77 11.97 3.10 -3.51
N PHE A 78 10.90 3.88 -3.37
CA PHE A 78 9.78 3.82 -4.30
C PHE A 78 10.23 4.07 -5.75
N VAL A 79 10.98 5.14 -6.01
CA VAL A 79 11.45 5.49 -7.35
C VAL A 79 12.43 4.44 -7.90
N SER A 80 13.41 4.00 -7.10
CA SER A 80 14.42 3.03 -7.54
C SER A 80 13.81 1.68 -7.88
N PHE A 81 12.94 1.14 -7.03
CA PHE A 81 12.27 -0.13 -7.28
C PHE A 81 11.22 -0.03 -8.39
N SER A 82 10.50 1.09 -8.52
CA SER A 82 9.59 1.34 -9.65
C SER A 82 10.36 1.35 -10.98
N LEU A 83 11.53 1.99 -11.01
CA LEU A 83 12.36 2.04 -12.21
C LEU A 83 12.97 0.66 -12.54
N ALA A 84 13.49 -0.06 -11.54
CA ALA A 84 13.98 -1.43 -11.70
C ALA A 84 12.90 -2.39 -12.21
N SER A 85 11.66 -2.19 -11.72
CA SER A 85 10.47 -2.89 -12.20
C SER A 85 10.23 -2.63 -13.69
N LEU A 86 10.26 -1.37 -14.14
CA LEU A 86 10.05 -1.02 -15.55
C LEU A 86 11.07 -1.65 -16.52
N PHE A 87 12.33 -1.84 -16.08
CA PHE A 87 13.37 -2.46 -16.89
C PHE A 87 13.31 -4.00 -16.93
N THR A 88 12.59 -4.63 -16.00
CA THR A 88 12.52 -6.09 -15.89
C THR A 88 11.37 -6.66 -16.73
N ARG A 89 11.64 -7.61 -17.64
CA ARG A 89 10.64 -8.26 -18.53
C ARG A 89 10.27 -9.69 -18.11
N LYS A 90 9.69 -9.94 -16.94
CA LYS A 90 9.28 -11.31 -16.58
C LYS A 90 7.88 -11.44 -15.97
N ARG A 91 7.16 -12.50 -16.41
CA ARG A 91 5.71 -12.76 -16.23
C ARG A 91 5.36 -13.67 -15.05
N TYR A 92 5.89 -13.44 -13.85
CA TYR A 92 5.59 -14.27 -12.67
C TYR A 92 4.74 -13.54 -11.60
N TYR A 93 3.71 -12.82 -12.04
CA TYR A 93 2.89 -11.97 -11.16
C TYR A 93 2.02 -12.76 -10.17
N LEU A 94 1.43 -13.88 -10.58
CA LEU A 94 0.53 -14.66 -9.69
C LEU A 94 1.30 -15.28 -8.51
N TYR A 95 2.47 -15.85 -8.77
CA TYR A 95 3.33 -16.42 -7.72
C TYR A 95 3.88 -15.32 -6.81
N LEU A 96 4.30 -14.19 -7.38
CA LEU A 96 4.82 -13.08 -6.60
C LEU A 96 3.73 -12.46 -5.71
N GLY A 97 2.54 -12.19 -6.25
CA GLY A 97 1.41 -11.65 -5.48
C GLY A 97 0.97 -12.58 -4.34
N ALA A 98 0.88 -13.89 -4.60
CA ALA A 98 0.54 -14.87 -3.55
C ALA A 98 1.60 -14.92 -2.44
N LEU A 99 2.89 -14.90 -2.81
CA LEU A 99 3.99 -14.88 -1.85
C LEU A 99 3.96 -13.60 -1.00
N LEU A 100 3.79 -12.43 -1.62
CA LEU A 100 3.71 -11.15 -0.91
C LEU A 100 2.52 -11.09 0.06
N MET A 101 1.34 -11.53 -0.38
CA MET A 101 0.15 -11.56 0.47
C MET A 101 0.29 -12.53 1.64
N SER A 102 0.91 -13.70 1.42
CA SER A 102 1.19 -14.67 2.48
C SER A 102 2.19 -14.13 3.51
N ALA A 103 3.25 -13.47 3.05
CA ALA A 103 4.26 -12.87 3.92
C ALA A 103 3.70 -11.67 4.71
N MET A 104 2.80 -10.88 4.12
CA MET A 104 2.10 -9.80 4.83
C MET A 104 1.19 -10.34 5.95
N SER A 105 0.48 -11.43 5.70
CA SER A 105 -0.33 -12.13 6.71
C SER A 105 0.52 -12.70 7.85
N MET A 106 1.69 -13.28 7.51
CA MET A 106 2.65 -13.77 8.49
C MET A 106 3.19 -12.64 9.36
N LEU A 107 3.58 -11.52 8.75
CA LEU A 107 4.03 -10.32 9.47
C LEU A 107 2.95 -9.76 10.40
N ALA A 108 1.70 -9.72 9.95
CA ALA A 108 0.56 -9.30 10.77
C ALA A 108 0.35 -10.24 11.98
N THR A 109 0.52 -11.55 11.78
CA THR A 109 0.44 -12.53 12.86
C THR A 109 1.56 -12.33 13.87
N PHE A 110 2.80 -12.10 13.41
CA PHE A 110 3.92 -11.78 14.29
C PHE A 110 3.68 -10.49 15.07
N SER A 111 3.18 -9.43 14.42
CA SER A 111 2.86 -8.16 15.08
C SER A 111 1.81 -8.33 16.17
N PHE A 112 0.78 -9.16 15.90
CA PHE A 112 -0.23 -9.50 16.89
C PHE A 112 0.35 -10.28 18.08
N MET A 113 1.24 -11.26 17.84
CA MET A 113 1.95 -11.97 18.90
C MET A 113 2.88 -11.05 19.70
N ASN A 114 3.55 -10.13 19.02
CA ASN A 114 4.47 -9.16 19.62
C ASN A 114 3.75 -8.17 20.56
N LEU A 115 2.44 -7.95 20.37
CA LEU A 115 1.60 -7.19 21.30
C LEU A 115 1.61 -7.79 22.72
N PHE A 116 1.65 -9.13 22.82
CA PHE A 116 1.64 -9.85 24.10
C PHE A 116 3.05 -10.10 24.65
N MET A 117 4.01 -10.44 23.78
CA MET A 117 5.38 -10.77 24.18
C MET A 117 6.27 -9.54 24.38
N ARG A 118 5.98 -8.44 23.68
CA ARG A 118 6.70 -7.14 23.72
C ARG A 118 8.22 -7.29 23.62
N SER A 119 8.68 -8.14 22.69
CA SER A 119 10.11 -8.42 22.53
C SER A 119 10.78 -7.40 21.60
N PRO A 120 11.90 -6.78 22.00
CA PRO A 120 12.61 -5.82 21.15
C PRO A 120 13.21 -6.46 19.89
N ALA A 121 13.58 -7.74 19.96
CA ALA A 121 14.13 -8.47 18.81
C ALA A 121 13.09 -8.70 17.72
N ILE A 122 11.85 -9.04 18.10
CA ILE A 122 10.73 -9.23 17.17
C ILE A 122 10.39 -7.89 16.51
N TYR A 123 10.35 -6.80 17.28
CA TYR A 123 10.11 -5.47 16.74
C TYR A 123 11.14 -5.04 15.68
N GLN A 124 12.43 -5.29 15.91
CA GLN A 124 13.47 -5.02 14.91
C GLN A 124 13.31 -5.88 13.66
N ALA A 125 13.05 -7.18 13.82
CA ALA A 125 12.82 -8.09 12.70
C ALA A 125 11.60 -7.65 11.87
N GLU A 126 10.50 -7.28 12.52
CA GLU A 126 9.28 -6.79 11.87
C GLU A 126 9.54 -5.55 11.01
N LEU A 127 10.35 -4.61 11.50
CA LEU A 127 10.71 -3.41 10.74
C LEU A 127 11.51 -3.72 9.47
N TYR A 128 12.55 -4.55 9.57
CA TYR A 128 13.39 -4.89 8.40
C TYR A 128 12.67 -5.79 7.40
N ILE A 129 11.94 -6.80 7.87
CA ILE A 129 11.14 -7.69 7.02
C ILE A 129 9.99 -6.91 6.39
N GLY A 130 9.32 -6.05 7.15
CA GLY A 130 8.27 -5.17 6.65
C GLY A 130 8.78 -4.24 5.55
N LEU A 131 9.95 -3.62 5.75
CA LEU A 131 10.58 -2.80 4.72
C LEU A 131 10.86 -3.59 3.43
N MET A 132 11.43 -4.79 3.54
CA MET A 132 11.68 -5.66 2.39
C MET A 132 10.38 -6.04 1.67
N LEU A 133 9.32 -6.33 2.41
CA LEU A 133 8.00 -6.64 1.85
C LEU A 133 7.39 -5.44 1.14
N PHE A 134 7.46 -4.23 1.71
CA PHE A 134 7.00 -3.02 1.05
C PHE A 134 7.76 -2.76 -0.25
N CYS A 135 9.08 -3.00 -0.30
CA CYS A 135 9.84 -2.92 -1.55
C CYS A 135 9.29 -3.90 -2.60
N GLY A 136 8.98 -5.13 -2.19
CA GLY A 136 8.31 -6.11 -3.04
C GLY A 136 6.95 -5.64 -3.55
N PHE A 137 6.11 -5.07 -2.68
CA PHE A 137 4.79 -4.53 -3.05
C PHE A 137 4.91 -3.40 -4.06
N VAL A 138 5.88 -2.49 -3.91
CA VAL A 138 6.14 -1.42 -4.91
C VAL A 138 6.43 -2.02 -6.29
N VAL A 139 7.28 -3.05 -6.36
CA VAL A 139 7.57 -3.74 -7.62
C VAL A 139 6.29 -4.36 -8.19
N PHE A 140 5.55 -5.10 -7.36
CA PHE A 140 4.31 -5.77 -7.75
C PHE A 140 3.25 -4.78 -8.26
N ASP A 141 3.00 -3.69 -7.53
CA ASP A 141 2.04 -2.66 -7.88
C ASP A 141 2.42 -1.97 -9.20
N THR A 142 3.70 -1.63 -9.38
CA THR A 142 4.20 -1.02 -10.62
C THR A 142 4.01 -1.95 -11.81
N GLN A 143 4.34 -3.24 -11.66
CA GLN A 143 4.16 -4.23 -12.71
C GLN A 143 2.68 -4.39 -13.09
N MET A 144 1.79 -4.48 -12.10
CA MET A 144 0.34 -4.61 -12.33
C MET A 144 -0.23 -3.41 -13.10
N ILE A 145 0.27 -2.19 -12.83
CA ILE A 145 -0.12 -1.00 -13.59
C ILE A 145 0.37 -1.07 -15.04
N VAL A 146 1.63 -1.46 -15.25
CA VAL A 146 2.23 -1.55 -16.59
C VAL A 146 1.55 -2.63 -17.43
N GLU A 147 1.25 -3.79 -16.86
CA GLU A 147 0.57 -4.89 -17.54
C GLU A 147 -0.86 -4.48 -17.94
N LYS A 148 -1.61 -3.84 -17.03
CA LYS A 148 -2.93 -3.27 -17.35
C LYS A 148 -2.88 -2.29 -18.52
N ARG A 149 -1.82 -1.49 -18.62
CA ARG A 149 -1.61 -0.57 -19.76
C ARG A 149 -1.25 -1.30 -21.05
N LYS A 150 -0.39 -2.33 -20.99
CA LYS A 150 0.03 -3.13 -22.16
C LYS A 150 -1.09 -3.98 -22.74
N CYS A 151 -2.00 -4.47 -21.90
CA CYS A 151 -3.16 -5.25 -22.31
C CYS A 151 -4.23 -4.39 -23.04
N GLY A 152 -3.98 -3.08 -23.23
CA GLY A 152 -4.82 -2.21 -24.06
C GLY A 152 -6.22 -1.95 -23.49
N ASP A 153 -6.41 -2.12 -22.18
CA ASP A 153 -7.74 -2.33 -21.64
C ASP A 153 -8.38 -1.04 -21.10
N THR A 154 -9.27 -0.49 -21.92
CA THR A 154 -10.41 0.32 -21.49
C THR A 154 -11.60 -0.54 -21.00
N ASP A 155 -11.52 -1.87 -21.02
CA ASP A 155 -12.62 -2.80 -20.69
C ASP A 155 -12.19 -4.03 -19.88
N PHE A 156 -12.11 -3.87 -18.55
CA PHE A 156 -11.79 -4.79 -17.42
C PHE A 156 -12.13 -6.31 -17.48
N ILE A 157 -12.11 -6.98 -18.62
CA ILE A 157 -12.53 -8.35 -18.89
C ILE A 157 -11.34 -9.14 -19.45
N CYS A 158 -10.31 -9.33 -18.63
CA CYS A 158 -9.60 -10.62 -18.61
C CYS A 158 -9.69 -11.19 -17.19
N ARG A 159 -10.94 -11.45 -16.79
CA ARG A 159 -11.30 -12.28 -15.63
C ARG A 159 -11.85 -13.59 -16.22
N ARG A 160 -11.13 -14.69 -15.95
CA ARG A 160 -11.26 -16.06 -16.50
C ARG A 160 -10.56 -16.29 -17.83
N GLU A 161 -9.33 -16.79 -17.76
CA GLU A 161 -8.72 -17.82 -18.66
C GLU A 161 -7.18 -17.90 -18.57
N PHE A 162 -6.56 -17.36 -17.52
CA PHE A 162 -5.11 -17.43 -17.34
C PHE A 162 -4.58 -18.83 -16.89
N VAL A 163 -5.26 -19.94 -17.21
CA VAL A 163 -4.90 -21.27 -16.67
C VAL A 163 -4.59 -22.37 -17.70
N PRO A 164 -5.04 -22.40 -18.97
CA PRO A 164 -4.62 -23.50 -19.85
C PRO A 164 -4.01 -23.15 -21.23
N THR A 165 -3.73 -21.90 -21.60
CA THR A 165 -3.17 -21.58 -22.94
C THR A 165 -1.66 -21.36 -22.99
N LEU A 166 -0.98 -21.25 -21.84
CA LEU A 166 0.49 -21.16 -21.80
C LEU A 166 1.19 -22.54 -21.81
N PHE A 167 0.44 -23.63 -21.90
CA PHE A 167 0.97 -25.01 -21.94
C PHE A 167 0.82 -25.70 -23.30
N LEU A 168 0.30 -25.00 -24.34
CA LEU A 168 0.08 -25.58 -25.68
C LEU A 168 0.88 -24.95 -26.82
N LEU A 169 1.90 -24.14 -26.53
CA LEU A 169 2.82 -23.62 -27.56
C LEU A 169 4.28 -24.03 -27.37
N ASP A 170 4.52 -25.08 -26.59
CA ASP A 170 5.76 -25.86 -26.70
C ASP A 170 5.39 -27.26 -27.22
N HIS A 171 5.22 -27.36 -28.55
CA HIS A 171 5.52 -28.53 -29.39
C HIS A 171 5.41 -28.18 -30.88
#